data_AF-A0A2X1NEH8-F1
#
_entry.id   AF-A0A2X1NEH8-F1
#
_cell.length_a   1.000
_cell.length_b   1.000
_cell.length_c   1.000
_cell.angle_alpha   90.00
_cell.angle_beta   90.00
_cell.angle_gamma   90.00
#
_symmetry.space_group_name_H-M   'P 1'
#
loop_
_entity.id
_entity.type
_entity.pdbx_description
1 polymer ?
#
loop_
_entity_poly.entity_id
_entity_poly.type
_entity_poly.pdbx_seq_one_letter_code
_entity_poly.pdbx_strand_id
1 'polypeptide(L)' 'MQDKWTKLAFEVDSIIVRAVEENSLNPQDIEKAVKTNLLPLLFTACREIGAGMNQVNRIVETIIQILRVGLMKS' A
#
# COMPACT_ATOMS: atom_id res chain seq x y z
N MET A 1 10.68 -11.41 14.61
CA MET A 1 9.77 -11.63 13.45
C MET A 1 8.56 -10.73 13.52
N GLN A 2 7.87 -10.63 14.66
CA GLN A 2 6.71 -9.75 14.86
C GLN A 2 7.02 -8.27 14.60
N ASP A 3 8.10 -7.73 15.18
CA ASP A 3 8.47 -6.31 15.04
C ASP A 3 8.66 -5.85 13.59
N LYS A 4 9.15 -6.73 12.71
CA LYS A 4 9.31 -6.42 11.28
C LYS A 4 7.95 -6.12 10.64
N TRP A 5 6.99 -7.01 10.85
CA TRP A 5 5.66 -6.89 10.27
C TRP A 5 4.87 -5.74 10.89
N THR A 6 5.06 -5.49 12.19
CA THR A 6 4.48 -4.31 12.86
C THR A 6 5.02 -3.02 12.25
N LYS A 7 6.34 -2.89 12.06
CA LYS A 7 6.95 -1.70 11.41
C LYS A 7 6.46 -1.52 9.97
N LEU A 8 6.40 -2.62 9.20
CA LEU A 8 5.89 -2.58 7.83
C LEU A 8 4.44 -2.08 7.78
N ALA A 9 3.59 -2.53 8.71
CA ALA A 9 2.20 -2.07 8.77
C ALA A 9 2.10 -0.55 9.00
N PHE A 10 2.89 0.00 9.92
CA PHE A 10 2.94 1.45 10.14
C PHE A 10 3.49 2.23 8.94
N GLU A 11 4.47 1.67 8.22
CA GLU A 11 5.03 2.28 7.02
C GLU A 11 4.01 2.31 5.87
N VAL A 12 3.26 1.21 5.69
CA VAL A 12 2.15 1.13 4.73
C VAL A 12 1.06 2.17 5.07
N ASP A 13 0.68 2.27 6.34
CA ASP A 13 -0.31 3.25 6.81
C ASP A 13 0.15 4.70 6.55
N SER A 14 1.39 5.03 6.89
CA SER A 14 1.96 6.35 6.63
C SER A 14 1.97 6.72 5.14
N ILE A 15 2.27 5.76 4.25
CA ILE A 15 2.22 5.98 2.79
C ILE A 15 0.80 6.30 2.35
N ILE A 16 -0.21 5.60 2.88
CA ILE A 16 -1.62 5.81 2.53
C ILE A 16 -2.08 7.18 3.03
N VAL A 17 -1.83 7.52 4.29
CA VAL A 17 -2.21 8.82 4.87
C VAL A 17 -1.61 9.96 4.06
N ARG A 18 -0.31 9.89 3.78
CA ARG A 18 0.38 10.91 2.97
C ARG A 18 -0.17 11.01 1.56
N ALA A 19 -0.48 9.88 0.91
CA ALA A 19 -1.07 9.89 -0.42
C ALA A 19 -2.45 10.56 -0.43
N VAL A 20 -3.27 10.35 0.61
CA VAL A 20 -4.57 11.01 0.77
C VAL A 20 -4.38 12.51 1.01
N GLU A 21 -3.48 12.90 1.91
CA GLU A 21 -3.20 14.32 2.20
C GLU A 21 -2.75 15.09 0.96
N GLU A 22 -1.81 14.51 0.20
CA GLU A 22 -1.20 15.16 -0.98
C GLU A 22 -2.11 15.14 -2.22
N ASN A 23 -3.04 14.18 -2.33
CA ASN A 23 -3.83 13.96 -3.57
C ASN A 23 -5.36 13.94 -3.33
N SER A 24 -5.83 14.49 -2.20
CA SER A 24 -7.24 14.46 -1.76
C SER A 24 -8.28 14.95 -2.77
N LEU A 25 -7.87 15.77 -3.75
CA LEU A 25 -8.75 16.28 -4.81
C LEU A 25 -9.11 15.24 -5.88
N ASN A 26 -8.31 14.18 -6.02
CA ASN A 26 -8.49 13.17 -7.06
C ASN A 26 -8.20 11.74 -6.53
N PRO A 27 -9.23 10.91 -6.34
CA PRO A 27 -9.06 9.51 -5.91
C PRO A 27 -8.09 8.70 -6.77
N GLN A 28 -8.01 8.98 -8.07
CA GLN A 28 -7.13 8.26 -8.99
C GLN A 28 -5.65 8.59 -8.74
N ASP A 29 -5.36 9.83 -8.33
CA ASP A 29 -4.00 10.26 -7.98
C ASP A 29 -3.58 9.66 -6.63
N ILE A 30 -4.50 9.54 -5.67
CA ILE A 30 -4.26 8.80 -4.42
C ILE A 30 -3.89 7.35 -4.73
N GLU A 31 -4.69 6.64 -5.54
CA GLU A 31 -4.42 5.25 -5.91
C GLU A 31 -3.06 5.07 -6.61
N LYS A 32 -2.74 5.99 -7.53
CA LYS A 32 -1.46 5.99 -8.24
C LYS A 32 -0.30 6.19 -7.27
N ALA A 33 -0.38 7.16 -6.36
CA ALA A 33 0.63 7.43 -5.36
C ALA A 33 0.83 6.23 -4.41
N VAL A 34 -0.26 5.63 -3.91
CA VAL A 34 -0.20 4.43 -3.07
C VAL A 34 0.46 3.27 -3.82
N LYS A 35 0.04 2.98 -5.05
CA LYS A 35 0.60 1.88 -5.85
C LYS A 35 2.10 2.07 -6.11
N THR A 36 2.52 3.27 -6.50
CA THR A 36 3.92 3.58 -6.81
C THR A 36 4.83 3.42 -5.60
N ASN A 37 4.37 3.80 -4.41
CA ASN A 37 5.17 3.71 -3.18
C ASN A 37 5.13 2.31 -2.54
N LEU A 38 3.96 1.65 -2.51
CA LEU A 38 3.80 0.34 -1.86
C LEU A 38 4.45 -0.80 -2.63
N LEU A 39 4.45 -0.77 -3.96
CA LEU A 39 5.01 -1.85 -4.78
C LEU A 39 6.49 -2.17 -4.45
N PRO A 40 7.43 -1.21 -4.47
CA PRO A 40 8.83 -1.49 -4.12
C PRO A 40 9.03 -1.86 -2.65
N LEU A 41 8.26 -1.25 -1.74
CA LEU A 41 8.31 -1.55 -0.29
C LEU A 41 7.93 -3.00 0.00
N LEU A 42 6.74 -3.40 -0.47
CA LEU A 42 6.22 -4.75 -0.26
C LEU A 42 7.04 -5.79 -1.03
N PHE A 43 7.56 -5.45 -2.21
CA PHE A 43 8.45 -6.36 -2.94
C PHE A 43 9.71 -6.67 -2.15
N THR A 44 10.33 -5.65 -1.54
CA THR A 44 11.50 -5.83 -0.67
C THR A 44 11.16 -6.68 0.55
N ALA A 45 10.09 -6.35 1.25
CA ALA A 45 9.70 -7.02 2.49
C ALA A 45 9.30 -8.50 2.28
N CYS A 46 8.59 -8.79 1.19
CA CYS A 46 8.08 -10.13 0.89
C CYS A 46 9.11 -11.02 0.16
N ARG A 47 10.13 -10.44 -0.50
CA ARG A 47 11.20 -11.24 -1.13
C ARG A 47 11.93 -12.11 -0.10
N GLU A 48 12.12 -11.61 1.12
CA GLU A 48 12.79 -12.34 2.20
C GLU A 48 12.08 -13.64 2.61
N ILE A 49 10.79 -13.77 2.27
CA ILE A 49 9.98 -14.97 2.54
C ILE A 49 9.66 -15.77 1.27
N GLY A 50 10.36 -15.49 0.16
CA GLY A 50 10.21 -16.20 -1.11
C GLY A 50 9.05 -15.75 -1.99
N ALA A 51 8.43 -14.59 -1.71
CA ALA A 51 7.33 -14.10 -2.53
C ALA A 51 7.84 -13.50 -3.85
N GLY A 52 7.17 -13.89 -4.95
CA GLY A 52 7.41 -13.33 -6.28
C GLY A 52 6.52 -12.11 -6.59
N MET A 53 6.79 -11.47 -7.74
CA MET A 53 6.07 -10.26 -8.19
C MET A 53 4.55 -10.45 -8.24
N ASN A 54 4.06 -11.62 -8.68
CA ASN A 54 2.62 -11.91 -8.74
C ASN A 54 1.95 -11.84 -7.36
N GLN A 55 2.63 -12.30 -6.31
CA GLN A 55 2.08 -12.28 -4.95
C GLN A 55 2.04 -10.85 -4.41
N VAL A 56 3.11 -10.09 -4.65
CA VAL A 56 3.21 -8.69 -4.22
C VAL A 56 2.19 -7.82 -4.92
N ASN A 57 1.98 -7.99 -6.23
CA ASN A 57 0.93 -7.30 -6.97
C ASN A 57 -0.46 -7.57 -6.38
N ARG A 58 -0.78 -8.81 -6.01
CA ARG A 58 -2.06 -9.14 -5.36
C ARG A 58 -2.24 -8.43 -4.02
N ILE A 59 -1.18 -8.32 -3.23
CA ILE A 59 -1.22 -7.59 -1.94
C ILE A 59 -1.49 -6.11 -2.20
N VAL A 60 -0.73 -5.48 -3.10
CA VAL A 60 -0.92 -4.07 -3.48
C VAL A 60 -2.34 -3.83 -4.00
N GLU A 61 -2.82 -4.67 -4.90
CA GLU A 61 -4.18 -4.58 -5.44
C GLU A 61 -5.25 -4.70 -4.35
N THR A 62 -5.07 -5.60 -3.39
CA THR A 62 -5.98 -5.76 -2.25
C THR A 62 -6.04 -4.47 -1.41
N ILE A 63 -4.89 -3.86 -1.14
CA ILE A 63 -4.81 -2.58 -0.41
C ILE A 63 -5.53 -1.48 -1.20
N ILE A 64 -5.35 -1.41 -2.52
CA ILE A 64 -6.05 -0.44 -3.38
C ILE A 64 -7.58 -0.68 -3.36
N GLN A 65 -8.05 -1.93 -3.37
CA GLN A 65 -9.50 -2.19 -3.25
C GLN A 65 -10.05 -1.72 -1.90
N ILE A 66 -9.31 -1.93 -0.81
CA ILE A 66 -9.71 -1.44 0.53
C ILE A 66 -9.77 0.09 0.54
N LEU A 67 -8.76 0.76 -0.01
CA LEU A 67 -8.70 2.22 -0.14
C LEU A 67 -9.93 2.76 -0.89
N ARG A 68 -10.29 2.15 -2.03
CA ARG A 68 -11.49 2.53 -2.81
C ARG A 68 -12.75 2.49 -1.97
N VAL A 69 -12.96 1.39 -1.23
CA VAL A 69 -14.14 1.25 -0.37
C VAL A 69 -14.16 2.32 0.72
N GLY A 70 -12.99 2.70 1.27
CA GLY A 70 -12.87 3.79 2.23
C GLY A 70 -13.24 5.14 1.64
N LEU A 71 -12.70 5.48 0.46
CA LEU A 71 -12.98 6.73 -0.24
C LEU A 71 -14.44 6.88 -0.69
N MET A 72 -15.14 5.77 -0.97
CA MET A 72 -16.56 5.78 -1.32
C MET A 72 -17.51 6.01 -0.13
N LYS A 73 -17.03 5.78 1.11
CA LYS A 73 -17.82 5.89 2.34
C LYS A 73 -17.54 7.17 3.13
N SER A 74 -16.52 7.92 2.74
CA SER A 74 -16.17 9.22 3.30
C SER A 74 -16.90 10.35 2.59
#